data_AF-A0A1Q3NLS2-F1
#
_entry.id   AF-A0A1Q3NLS2-F1
#
_cell.length_a   1.000
_cell.length_b   1.000
_cell.length_c   1.000
_cell.angle_alpha   90.00
_cell.angle_beta   90.00
_cell.angle_gamma   90.00
#
_symmetry.space_group_name_H-M   'P 1'
#
loop_
_entity.id
_entity.type
_entity.pdbx_description
1 polymer ?
#
loop_
_entity_poly.entity_id
_entity_poly.type
_entity_poly.pdbx_seq_one_letter_code
_entity_poly.pdbx_strand_id
1 'polypeptide(L)'
;MVITKKRALIITVSLVIVIGVAVFIVWRTGLLSHIAGQKSGQTTESQATPQQTSSEAPADIPEAVTLKQQATDYMQKQEFQKARNTYAQAREVYEKANDQSHLGELEVLNDILDQQEEAFKKIPEPPLVSN
;
A
#
# COMPACT_ATOMS: atom_id res chain seq x y z
N MET A 1 40.21 -2.04 29.76
CA MET A 1 38.83 -1.62 30.10
C MET A 1 38.05 -1.23 28.83
N VAL A 2 37.79 -2.17 27.91
CA VAL A 2 37.19 -1.89 26.57
C VAL A 2 36.00 -2.82 26.25
N ILE A 3 35.78 -3.86 27.06
CA ILE A 3 34.82 -4.93 26.78
C ILE A 3 33.37 -4.48 27.07
N THR A 4 33.16 -3.42 27.86
CA THR A 4 31.84 -2.98 28.30
C THR A 4 31.05 -2.20 27.25
N LYS A 5 31.72 -1.48 26.33
CA LYS A 5 31.03 -0.64 25.33
C LYS A 5 30.41 -1.44 24.18
N LYS A 6 31.08 -2.53 23.74
CA LYS A 6 30.62 -3.36 22.62
C LYS A 6 29.32 -4.12 22.95
N ARG A 7 29.16 -4.56 24.20
CA ARG A 7 27.95 -5.27 24.66
C ARG A 7 26.72 -4.36 24.74
N ALA A 8 26.90 -3.10 25.15
CA ALA A 8 25.82 -2.12 25.17
C ALA A 8 25.28 -1.82 23.77
N LEU A 9 26.18 -1.64 22.79
CA LEU A 9 25.80 -1.35 21.40
C LEU A 9 24.99 -2.49 20.76
N ILE A 10 25.39 -3.74 21.01
CA ILE A 10 24.69 -4.93 20.47
C ILE A 10 23.26 -5.01 21.03
N ILE A 11 23.07 -4.73 22.32
CA ILE A 11 21.75 -4.76 22.96
C ILE A 11 20.82 -3.70 22.37
N THR A 12 21.33 -2.49 22.11
CA THR A 12 20.53 -1.41 21.51
C THR A 12 20.11 -1.74 20.08
N VAL A 13 21.01 -2.31 19.28
CA VAL A 13 20.71 -2.69 17.88
C VAL A 13 19.70 -3.84 17.84
N SER A 14 19.83 -4.84 18.72
CA SER A 14 18.85 -5.92 18.83
C SER A 14 17.47 -5.43 19.24
N LEU A 15 17.38 -4.45 20.16
CA LEU A 15 16.10 -3.89 20.59
C LEU A 15 15.36 -3.17 19.45
N VAL A 16 16.09 -2.40 18.62
CA VAL A 16 15.52 -1.68 17.47
C VAL A 16 15.00 -2.65 16.41
N ILE A 17 15.73 -3.74 16.16
CA ILE A 17 15.29 -4.78 15.20
C ILE A 17 14.05 -5.49 15.72
N VAL A 18 13.99 -5.85 17.01
CA VAL A 18 12.82 -6.53 17.59
C VAL A 18 11.58 -5.62 17.57
N ILE A 19 11.74 -4.33 17.86
CA ILE A 19 10.62 -3.36 17.78
C ILE A 19 10.14 -3.20 16.33
N GLY A 20 11.06 -3.06 15.37
CA GLY A 20 10.72 -2.98 13.95
C GLY A 20 9.98 -4.22 13.46
N VAL A 21 10.42 -5.42 13.86
CA VAL A 21 9.75 -6.69 13.53
C VAL A 21 8.38 -6.79 14.21
N ALA A 22 8.23 -6.34 15.46
CA ALA A 22 6.94 -6.34 16.15
C ALA A 22 5.92 -5.39 15.48
N VAL A 23 6.34 -4.18 15.10
CA VAL A 23 5.50 -3.23 14.36
C VAL A 23 5.14 -3.78 12.97
N PHE A 24 6.10 -4.43 12.30
CA PHE A 24 5.87 -5.08 11.00
C PHE A 24 4.90 -6.26 11.11
N ILE A 25 4.99 -7.07 12.18
CA ILE A 25 4.03 -8.15 12.45
C ILE A 25 2.65 -7.57 12.74
N VAL A 26 2.53 -6.53 13.57
CA VAL A 26 1.23 -5.89 13.89
C VAL A 26 0.59 -5.24 12.66
N TRP A 27 1.37 -4.60 11.79
CA TRP A 27 0.87 -4.04 10.53
C TRP A 27 0.43 -5.15 9.56
N ARG A 28 1.16 -6.28 9.53
CA ARG A 28 0.87 -7.43 8.67
C ARG A 28 -0.28 -8.31 9.18
N THR A 29 -0.47 -8.44 10.49
CA THR A 29 -1.60 -9.14 11.10
C THR A 29 -2.84 -8.25 11.19
N GLY A 30 -2.68 -6.93 11.26
CA GLY A 30 -3.77 -5.96 11.10
C GLY A 30 -4.51 -6.10 9.77
N LEU A 31 -3.85 -6.65 8.73
CA LEU A 31 -4.46 -6.95 7.44
C LEU A 31 -5.12 -8.35 7.37
N LEU A 32 -4.87 -9.24 8.34
CA LEU A 32 -5.40 -10.61 8.36
C LEU A 32 -6.52 -10.83 9.37
N SER A 33 -6.76 -9.89 10.29
CA SER A 33 -7.83 -9.99 11.29
C SER A 33 -9.23 -9.67 10.77
N HIS A 34 -9.42 -9.40 9.47
CA HIS A 34 -10.74 -9.13 8.89
C HIS A 34 -11.33 -10.31 8.11
N ILE A 35 -10.87 -11.54 8.35
CA ILE A 35 -11.47 -12.73 7.71
C ILE A 35 -11.52 -13.92 8.69
N ALA A 36 -12.22 -13.78 9.82
CA ALA A 36 -12.82 -14.92 10.52
C ALA A 36 -13.74 -14.48 11.68
N GLY A 37 -14.98 -14.12 11.32
CA GLY A 37 -16.17 -14.43 12.13
C GLY A 37 -16.53 -13.49 13.28
N GLN A 38 -17.54 -12.63 13.05
CA GLN A 38 -18.77 -12.77 13.84
C GLN A 38 -19.97 -12.13 13.16
N LYS A 39 -21.04 -12.91 13.16
CA LYS A 39 -22.39 -12.61 12.73
C LYS A 39 -23.13 -11.95 13.91
N SER A 40 -23.96 -10.96 13.60
CA SER A 40 -25.14 -10.50 14.37
C SER A 40 -24.95 -9.46 15.48
N GLY A 41 -25.72 -8.36 15.39
CA GLY A 41 -26.06 -7.48 16.52
C GLY A 41 -26.02 -5.97 16.24
N GLN A 42 -26.86 -5.49 15.32
CA GLN A 42 -27.88 -4.45 15.56
C GLN A 42 -27.44 -3.05 16.06
N THR A 43 -27.69 -2.07 15.17
CA THR A 43 -28.52 -0.86 15.39
C THR A 43 -28.05 0.16 16.43
N THR A 44 -27.70 1.35 15.96
CA THR A 44 -28.47 2.61 16.10
C THR A 44 -27.68 3.72 15.36
N GLU A 45 -28.10 4.09 14.14
CA GLU A 45 -28.85 5.33 13.83
C GLU A 45 -27.99 6.59 14.02
N SER A 46 -27.64 7.40 13.01
CA SER A 46 -28.44 8.20 12.06
C SER A 46 -27.40 8.91 11.14
N GLN A 47 -27.60 9.34 9.89
CA GLN A 47 -28.70 9.59 8.94
C GLN A 47 -27.96 10.07 7.65
N ALA A 48 -28.36 9.87 6.39
CA ALA A 48 -29.55 9.32 5.76
C ALA A 48 -29.19 8.87 4.32
N THR A 49 -29.82 7.77 3.91
CA THR A 49 -29.79 7.11 2.59
C THR A 49 -30.63 7.88 1.53
N PRO A 50 -30.59 7.57 0.22
CA PRO A 50 -31.19 6.32 -0.29
C PRO A 50 -30.40 5.60 -1.39
N GLN A 51 -30.30 4.26 -1.21
CA GLN A 51 -30.46 3.18 -2.19
C GLN A 51 -29.47 3.16 -3.38
N GLN A 52 -28.79 2.05 -3.66
CA GLN A 52 -29.44 0.87 -4.22
C GLN A 52 -28.87 -0.47 -3.75
N THR A 53 -29.81 -1.34 -3.47
CA THR A 53 -29.73 -2.78 -3.26
C THR A 53 -29.26 -3.53 -4.51
N SER A 54 -28.49 -4.60 -4.27
CA SER A 54 -28.39 -5.82 -5.10
C SER A 54 -27.81 -5.67 -6.50
N SER A 55 -26.58 -6.18 -6.67
CA SER A 55 -26.25 -7.27 -7.61
C SER A 55 -24.77 -7.23 -7.91
N GLU A 56 -24.06 -8.28 -7.50
CA GLU A 56 -22.70 -8.63 -7.93
C GLU A 56 -21.64 -7.53 -7.70
N ALA A 57 -20.78 -7.68 -6.68
CA ALA A 57 -19.46 -7.10 -6.83
C ALA A 57 -18.93 -7.66 -8.15
N PRO A 58 -18.66 -6.83 -9.18
CA PRO A 58 -18.22 -7.36 -10.46
C PRO A 58 -17.00 -8.22 -10.16
N ALA A 59 -16.98 -9.43 -10.72
CA ALA A 59 -15.97 -10.45 -10.42
C ALA A 59 -14.51 -9.96 -10.58
N ASP A 60 -14.35 -8.79 -11.19
CA ASP A 60 -13.11 -8.12 -11.55
C ASP A 60 -12.57 -7.17 -10.45
N ILE A 61 -13.32 -6.85 -9.38
CA ILE A 61 -12.80 -6.02 -8.27
C ILE A 61 -11.54 -6.64 -7.61
N PRO A 62 -11.48 -7.95 -7.32
CA PRO A 62 -10.27 -8.58 -6.81
C PRO A 62 -9.07 -8.48 -7.77
N GLU A 63 -9.32 -8.48 -9.08
CA GLU A 63 -8.29 -8.26 -10.10
C GLU A 63 -7.76 -6.82 -10.03
N ALA A 64 -8.64 -5.82 -9.95
CA ALA A 64 -8.27 -4.41 -9.81
C ALA A 64 -7.44 -4.14 -8.55
N VAL A 65 -7.77 -4.80 -7.44
CA VAL A 65 -7.00 -4.72 -6.19
C VAL A 65 -5.60 -5.32 -6.37
N THR A 66 -5.50 -6.44 -7.07
CA THR A 66 -4.22 -7.09 -7.39
C THR A 66 -3.36 -6.21 -8.31
N LEU A 67 -3.97 -5.62 -9.35
CA LEU A 67 -3.31 -4.69 -10.26
C LEU A 67 -2.79 -3.45 -9.50
N LYS A 68 -3.60 -2.87 -8.61
CA LYS A 68 -3.17 -1.76 -7.74
C LYS A 68 -1.95 -2.13 -6.89
N GLN A 69 -1.94 -3.33 -6.31
CA GLN A 69 -0.81 -3.80 -5.51
C GLN A 69 0.44 -4.00 -6.36
N GLN A 70 0.31 -4.61 -7.54
CA GLN A 70 1.41 -4.80 -8.49
C GLN A 70 1.98 -3.46 -8.99
N ALA A 71 1.12 -2.48 -9.27
CA ALA A 71 1.53 -1.13 -9.66
C ALA A 71 2.35 -0.46 -8.55
N THR A 72 1.93 -0.63 -7.29
CA THR A 72 2.66 -0.16 -6.12
C THR A 72 4.04 -0.82 -6.03
N ASP A 73 4.14 -2.12 -6.32
CA ASP A 73 5.42 -2.83 -6.34
C ASP A 73 6.35 -2.33 -7.46
N TYR A 74 5.81 -2.00 -8.64
CA TYR A 74 6.58 -1.37 -9.73
C TYR A 74 7.08 0.03 -9.33
N MET A 75 6.25 0.82 -8.65
CA MET A 75 6.66 2.13 -8.15
C MET A 75 7.84 2.02 -7.18
N GLN A 76 7.81 1.03 -6.26
CA GLN A 76 8.92 0.79 -5.33
C GLN A 76 10.21 0.35 -6.02
N LYS A 77 10.12 -0.28 -7.19
CA LYS A 77 11.25 -0.64 -8.04
C LYS A 77 11.69 0.48 -9.00
N GLN A 78 11.11 1.67 -8.89
CA GLN A 78 11.37 2.81 -9.77
C GLN A 78 11.01 2.52 -11.24
N GLU A 79 10.12 1.54 -11.47
CA GLU A 79 9.58 1.20 -12.78
C GLU A 79 8.32 2.04 -13.08
N PHE A 80 8.46 3.38 -13.02
CA PHE A 80 7.34 4.33 -12.99
C PHE A 80 6.36 4.19 -14.16
N GLN A 81 6.86 3.93 -15.36
CA GLN A 81 6.01 3.70 -16.54
C GLN A 81 5.16 2.42 -16.42
N LYS A 82 5.70 1.34 -15.83
CA LYS A 82 4.92 0.12 -15.61
C LYS A 82 3.87 0.34 -14.53
N ALA A 83 4.24 1.03 -13.45
CA ALA A 83 3.31 1.39 -12.39
C ALA A 83 2.11 2.21 -12.94
N ARG A 84 2.36 3.24 -13.75
CA ARG A 84 1.30 4.07 -14.36
C ARG A 84 0.36 3.25 -15.24
N ASN A 85 0.91 2.39 -16.09
CA ASN A 85 0.12 1.52 -16.96
C ASN A 85 -0.71 0.50 -16.18
N THR A 86 -0.18 -0.02 -15.08
CA THR A 86 -0.92 -0.96 -14.21
C THR A 86 -1.99 -0.25 -13.37
N TYR A 87 -1.73 0.97 -12.87
CA TYR A 87 -2.78 1.78 -12.23
C TYR A 87 -3.90 2.14 -13.20
N ALA A 88 -3.58 2.45 -14.47
CA ALA A 88 -4.60 2.69 -15.49
C ALA A 88 -5.52 1.48 -15.70
N GLN A 89 -4.95 0.27 -15.75
CA GLN A 89 -5.75 -0.97 -15.86
C GLN A 89 -6.66 -1.17 -14.64
N ALA A 90 -6.14 -0.96 -13.41
CA ALA A 90 -6.97 -1.04 -12.21
C ALA A 90 -8.10 0.01 -12.22
N ARG A 91 -7.80 1.23 -12.68
CA ARG A 91 -8.78 2.32 -12.83
C ARG A 91 -9.95 1.93 -13.72
N GLU A 92 -9.67 1.37 -14.91
CA GLU A 92 -10.73 0.95 -15.84
C GLU A 92 -11.71 -0.03 -15.20
N VAL A 93 -11.19 -0.96 -14.38
CA VAL A 93 -12.03 -1.95 -13.68
C VAL A 93 -12.85 -1.29 -12.58
N TYR A 94 -12.26 -0.41 -11.77
CA TYR A 94 -13.00 0.33 -10.74
C TYR A 94 -14.05 1.28 -11.35
N GLU A 95 -13.78 1.92 -12.50
CA GLU A 95 -14.74 2.75 -13.23
C GLU A 95 -15.92 1.92 -13.73
N LYS A 96 -15.66 0.74 -14.32
CA LYS A 96 -16.71 -0.21 -14.74
C LYS A 96 -17.56 -0.67 -13.57
N ALA A 97 -16.94 -0.87 -12.41
CA ALA A 97 -17.62 -1.27 -11.19
C ALA A 97 -18.31 -0.12 -10.44
N ASN A 98 -18.12 1.13 -10.90
CA ASN A 98 -18.53 2.35 -10.21
C ASN A 98 -18.05 2.40 -8.74
N ASP A 99 -16.85 1.88 -8.48
CA ASP A 99 -16.24 1.83 -7.15
C ASP A 99 -15.49 3.13 -6.85
N GLN A 100 -16.25 4.14 -6.42
CA GLN A 100 -15.72 5.48 -6.12
C GLN A 100 -14.67 5.47 -4.99
N SER A 101 -14.74 4.51 -4.07
CA SER A 101 -13.78 4.41 -2.95
C SER A 101 -12.39 4.06 -3.48
N HIS A 102 -12.29 3.02 -4.31
CA HIS A 102 -11.03 2.59 -4.88
C HIS A 102 -10.51 3.55 -5.96
N LEU A 103 -11.41 4.25 -6.68
CA LEU A 103 -11.01 5.32 -7.59
C LEU A 103 -10.32 6.48 -6.87
N GLY A 104 -10.87 6.92 -5.73
CA GLY A 104 -10.24 7.95 -4.91
C GLY A 104 -8.89 7.53 -4.35
N GLU A 105 -8.74 6.27 -3.92
CA GLU A 105 -7.45 5.74 -3.49
C GLU A 105 -6.43 5.74 -4.64
N LEU A 106 -6.86 5.36 -5.84
CA LEU A 106 -5.99 5.27 -7.01
C LEU A 106 -5.54 6.66 -7.51
N GLU A 107 -6.35 7.69 -7.32
CA GLU A 107 -5.95 9.08 -7.58
C GLU A 107 -4.79 9.51 -6.66
N VAL A 108 -4.90 9.26 -5.35
CA VAL A 108 -3.82 9.53 -4.39
C VAL A 108 -2.55 8.76 -4.73
N LEU A 109 -2.68 7.50 -5.15
CA LEU A 109 -1.52 6.68 -5.54
C LEU A 109 -0.82 7.20 -6.80
N ASN A 110 -1.56 7.75 -7.76
CA ASN A 110 -0.96 8.39 -8.94
C ASN A 110 -0.22 9.69 -8.55
N ASP A 111 -0.77 10.50 -7.64
CA ASP A 111 -0.06 11.68 -7.13
C ASP A 111 1.25 11.29 -6.43
N ILE A 112 1.26 10.18 -5.69
CA ILE A 112 2.47 9.64 -5.05
C ILE A 112 3.47 9.16 -6.11
N LEU A 113 2.99 8.48 -7.15
CA LEU A 113 3.82 8.02 -8.27
C LEU A 113 4.57 9.19 -8.93
N ASP A 114 3.85 10.28 -9.23
CA ASP A 114 4.42 11.45 -9.88
C ASP A 114 5.46 12.13 -8.97
N GLN A 115 5.17 12.26 -7.67
CA GLN A 115 6.14 12.77 -6.68
C GLN A 115 7.42 11.92 -6.62
N GLN A 116 7.29 10.59 -6.68
CA GLN A 116 8.43 9.68 -6.66
C GLN A 116 9.26 9.76 -7.94
N GLU A 117 8.61 9.87 -9.11
CA GLU A 117 9.29 10.05 -10.39
C GLU A 117 10.07 11.38 -10.42
N GLU A 118 9.45 12.48 -9.95
CA GLU A 118 10.11 13.77 -9.83
C GLU A 118 11.28 13.75 -8.84
N ALA A 119 11.11 13.09 -7.68
CA ALA A 119 12.17 12.93 -6.70
C ALA A 119 13.34 12.13 -7.28
N PHE A 120 13.06 11.05 -8.01
CA PHE A 120 14.08 10.24 -8.67
C PHE A 120 14.86 11.04 -9.71
N LYS A 121 14.18 11.84 -10.54
CA LYS A 121 14.81 12.67 -11.57
C LYS A 121 15.75 13.74 -11.01
N LYS A 122 15.55 14.16 -9.75
CA LYS A 122 16.40 15.13 -9.06
C LYS A 122 17.68 14.52 -8.48
N ILE A 123 17.79 13.19 -8.43
CA ILE A 123 18.99 12.51 -7.96
C ILE A 123 20.06 12.68 -9.06
N PRO A 124 21.15 13.44 -8.81
CA PRO A 124 22.20 13.59 -9.81
C PRO A 124 22.81 12.23 -10.09
N GLU A 125 22.88 11.84 -11.37
CA GLU A 125 23.61 10.64 -11.77
C GLU A 125 25.05 10.76 -11.24
N PRO A 126 25.57 9.75 -10.51
CA PRO A 126 26.95 9.79 -10.05
C PRO A 126 27.86 9.93 -11.28
N PRO A 127 28.91 10.77 -11.22
CA PRO A 127 29.79 10.96 -12.35
C PRO A 127 30.32 9.59 -12.79
N LEU A 128 30.08 9.25 -14.05
CA LEU A 128 30.62 8.04 -14.65
C LEU A 128 32.14 8.13 -14.57
N VAL A 129 32.73 7.39 -13.63
CA VAL A 129 34.18 7.20 -13.58
C VAL A 129 34.50 6.34 -14.79
N SER A 130 34.87 6.99 -15.90
CA SER A 130 35.37 6.30 -17.08
C SER A 130 36.69 5.64 -16.70
N ASN A 131 36.73 4.30 -16.71
CA ASN A 131 37.97 3.53 -16.62
C ASN A 131 38.76 3.61 -17.94
#